data_AF-A0A970U0G1-F1
#
_entry.id   AF-A0A970U0G1-F1
#
_cell.length_a   1.000
_cell.length_b   1.000
_cell.length_c   1.000
_cell.angle_alpha   90.00
_cell.angle_beta   90.00
_cell.angle_gamma   90.00
#
_symmetry.space_group_name_H-M   'P 1'
#
loop_
_entity.id
_entity.type
_entity.pdbx_description
1 polymer ?
#
loop_
_entity_poly.entity_id
_entity_poly.type
_entity_poly.pdbx_seq_one_letter_code
_entity_poly.pdbx_strand_id
1 'polypeptide(L)'
;MNWFLGLALLGVMLLGYVLMGRIDRTLSNSQPPHPAERPAVRVLLFGQDPCRADLEKHLAQDQISYRSVETPACPGPDRYDVVLALSDDDSANLLFCVAARHACQGVRTCARCNQVIYLAVFRQAAIDQILSGPVDVDALVRTVHAWL
;
A
#
# COMPACT_ATOMS: atom_id res chain seq x y z
N MET A 1 57.96 -4.72 -1.10
CA MET A 1 56.76 -4.19 -1.81
C MET A 1 55.50 -5.01 -1.48
N ASN A 2 55.38 -5.52 -0.24
CA ASN A 2 54.31 -6.46 0.14
C ASN A 2 53.31 -5.85 1.15
N TRP A 3 53.65 -4.70 1.73
CA TRP A 3 52.83 -4.02 2.74
C TRP A 3 51.59 -3.34 2.12
N PHE A 4 51.68 -2.86 0.88
CA PHE A 4 50.55 -2.33 0.13
C PHE A 4 49.44 -3.37 -0.10
N LEU A 5 49.83 -4.64 -0.33
CA LEU A 5 48.88 -5.72 -0.55
C LEU A 5 48.08 -6.02 0.73
N GLY A 6 48.76 -5.99 1.89
CA GLY A 6 48.12 -6.13 3.19
C GLY A 6 47.15 -4.98 3.50
N LEU A 7 47.53 -3.74 3.14
CA LEU A 7 46.70 -2.56 3.36
C LEU A 7 45.43 -2.58 2.47
N ALA A 8 45.57 -3.04 1.22
CA ALA A 8 44.43 -3.22 0.32
C ALA A 8 43.47 -4.31 0.82
N LEU A 9 43.98 -5.45 1.29
CA LEU A 9 43.18 -6.54 1.86
C LEU A 9 42.40 -6.11 3.10
N LEU A 10 43.04 -5.34 3.97
CA LEU A 10 42.41 -4.78 5.17
C LEU A 10 41.27 -3.81 4.79
N GLY A 11 41.48 -2.99 3.76
CA GLY A 11 40.47 -2.06 3.24
C GLY A 11 39.23 -2.77 2.70
N VAL A 12 39.40 -3.85 1.93
CA VAL A 12 38.29 -4.65 1.41
C VAL A 12 37.51 -5.34 2.54
N MET A 13 38.21 -5.87 3.55
CA MET A 13 37.54 -6.46 4.72
C MET A 13 36.73 -5.43 5.51
N LEU A 14 37.28 -4.24 5.75
CA LEU A 14 36.57 -3.15 6.43
C LEU A 14 35.35 -2.69 5.63
N LEU A 15 35.48 -2.57 4.31
CA LEU A 15 34.38 -2.20 3.43
C LEU A 15 33.26 -3.25 3.48
N GLY A 16 33.61 -4.54 3.41
CA GLY A 16 32.65 -5.63 3.54
C GLY A 16 31.91 -5.60 4.89
N TYR A 17 32.62 -5.34 5.99
CA TYR A 17 32.04 -5.23 7.32
C TYR A 17 31.03 -4.06 7.43
N VAL A 18 31.37 -2.89 6.88
CA VAL A 18 30.47 -1.73 6.85
C VAL A 18 29.24 -2.01 5.97
N LEU A 19 29.42 -2.68 4.83
CA LEU A 19 28.31 -3.03 3.94
C LEU A 19 27.33 -3.98 4.63
N MET A 20 27.85 -5.01 5.30
CA MET A 20 27.05 -5.97 6.06
C MET A 20 26.25 -5.28 7.17
N GLY A 21 26.88 -4.36 7.90
CA GLY A 21 26.23 -3.58 8.96
C GLY A 21 25.13 -2.64 8.43
N ARG A 22 25.26 -2.08 7.21
CA ARG A 22 24.18 -1.27 6.62
C ARG A 22 23.02 -2.12 6.14
N ILE A 23 23.30 -3.28 5.53
CA ILE A 23 22.27 -4.21 5.06
C ILE A 23 21.47 -4.76 6.24
N ASP A 24 22.16 -5.17 7.31
CA ASP A 24 21.52 -5.68 8.52
C ASP A 24 20.73 -4.58 9.25
N ARG A 25 21.19 -3.32 9.20
CA ARG A 25 20.42 -2.18 9.71
C ARG A 25 19.19 -1.85 8.86
N THR A 26 19.23 -2.08 7.55
CA THR A 26 18.04 -1.93 6.69
C THR A 26 17.05 -3.08 6.88
N LEU A 27 17.53 -4.30 7.12
CA LEU A 27 16.68 -5.46 7.37
C LEU A 27 16.09 -5.47 8.80
N SER A 28 16.86 -5.06 9.81
CA SER A 28 16.35 -4.94 11.19
C SER A 28 15.38 -3.77 11.38
N ASN A 29 15.48 -2.69 10.59
CA ASN A 29 14.44 -1.67 10.50
C ASN A 29 13.16 -2.13 9.79
N SER A 30 13.12 -3.37 9.26
CA SER A 30 11.91 -3.97 8.69
C SER A 30 11.06 -4.69 9.75
N GLN A 31 11.23 -4.31 11.03
CA GLN A 31 10.34 -4.75 12.10
C GLN A 31 8.90 -4.32 11.75
N PRO A 32 7.92 -5.23 11.73
CA PRO A 32 6.53 -4.85 11.51
C PRO A 32 6.17 -3.78 12.54
N PRO A 33 5.52 -2.67 12.13
CA PRO A 33 5.29 -1.55 13.02
C PRO A 33 4.61 -2.03 14.30
N HIS A 34 5.31 -1.88 15.43
CA HIS A 34 4.72 -1.93 16.76
C HIS A 34 3.49 -0.99 16.79
N PRO A 35 2.45 -1.27 17.60
CA PRO A 35 1.14 -0.62 17.53
C PRO A 35 1.24 0.79 18.12
N ALA A 36 1.82 1.71 17.35
CA ALA A 36 1.89 3.12 17.66
C ALA A 36 0.82 3.83 16.85
N GLU A 37 -0.19 4.33 17.57
CA GLU A 37 -1.25 5.24 17.13
C GLU A 37 -2.10 4.73 15.97
N ARG A 38 -3.32 4.29 16.29
CA ARG A 38 -4.34 4.05 15.29
C ARG A 38 -4.45 5.29 14.39
N PRO A 39 -4.40 5.12 13.06
CA PRO A 39 -4.47 6.26 12.17
C PRO A 39 -5.79 7.01 12.35
N ALA A 40 -5.74 8.33 12.31
CA ALA A 40 -6.93 9.18 12.42
C ALA A 40 -7.94 8.87 11.30
N VAL A 41 -7.46 8.43 10.14
CA VAL A 41 -8.25 7.93 9.01
C VAL A 41 -7.81 6.52 8.65
N ARG A 42 -8.69 5.54 8.79
CA ARG A 42 -8.36 4.12 8.54
C ARG A 42 -8.52 3.72 7.08
N VAL A 43 -9.53 4.28 6.40
CA VAL A 43 -9.90 3.90 5.03
C VAL A 43 -9.79 5.08 4.08
N LEU A 44 -9.05 4.91 2.99
CA LEU A 44 -8.95 5.87 1.90
C LEU A 44 -9.74 5.39 0.68
N LEU A 45 -10.67 6.20 0.21
CA LEU A 45 -11.53 5.93 -0.94
C LEU A 45 -11.13 6.81 -2.11
N PHE A 46 -10.94 6.21 -3.29
CA PHE A 46 -10.66 6.92 -4.54
C PHE A 46 -11.70 6.57 -5.60
N GLY A 47 -12.18 7.60 -6.32
CA GLY A 47 -13.11 7.45 -7.43
C GLY A 47 -14.54 7.86 -7.12
N GLN A 48 -15.37 7.85 -8.17
CA GLN A 48 -16.77 8.29 -8.16
C GLN A 48 -17.73 7.13 -8.50
N ASP A 49 -17.42 5.92 -8.04
CA ASP A 49 -18.31 4.77 -8.24
C ASP A 49 -19.67 5.00 -7.57
N PRO A 50 -20.80 4.62 -8.20
CA PRO A 50 -22.11 4.65 -7.56
C PRO A 50 -22.15 3.83 -6.26
N CYS A 51 -21.34 2.78 -6.12
CA CYS A 51 -21.27 1.97 -4.89
C CYS A 51 -20.58 2.71 -3.72
N ARG A 52 -19.93 3.86 -3.98
CA ARG A 52 -19.23 4.66 -2.97
C ARG A 52 -20.18 5.18 -1.90
N ALA A 53 -21.35 5.68 -2.28
CA ALA A 53 -22.31 6.25 -1.34
C ALA A 53 -22.79 5.20 -0.32
N ASP A 54 -23.09 3.99 -0.79
CA ASP A 54 -23.49 2.88 0.07
C ASP A 54 -22.33 2.41 0.96
N LEU A 55 -21.11 2.38 0.44
CA LEU A 55 -19.92 2.03 1.20
C LEU A 55 -19.62 3.06 2.31
N GLU A 56 -19.68 4.36 1.98
CA GLU A 56 -19.51 5.45 2.97
C GLU A 56 -20.54 5.36 4.08
N LYS A 57 -21.80 5.03 3.74
CA LYS A 57 -22.87 4.82 4.72
C LYS A 57 -22.54 3.68 5.69
N HIS A 58 -22.04 2.55 5.19
CA HIS A 58 -21.63 1.42 6.04
C HIS A 58 -20.45 1.79 6.94
N LEU A 59 -19.43 2.44 6.39
CA LEU A 59 -18.27 2.89 7.18
C LEU A 59 -18.67 3.89 8.27
N ALA A 60 -19.60 4.81 7.97
CA ALA A 60 -20.13 5.75 8.95
C ALA A 60 -20.96 5.06 10.04
N GLN A 61 -21.78 4.07 9.68
CA GLN A 61 -22.55 3.27 10.64
C GLN A 61 -21.64 2.52 11.62
N ASP A 62 -20.53 1.99 11.11
CA ASP A 62 -19.54 1.23 11.88
C ASP A 62 -18.51 2.12 12.60
N GLN A 63 -18.65 3.45 12.53
CA GLN A 63 -17.73 4.44 13.11
C GLN A 63 -16.28 4.28 12.63
N ILE A 64 -16.08 3.79 11.40
CA ILE A 64 -14.77 3.68 10.78
C ILE A 64 -14.43 5.02 10.13
N SER A 65 -13.30 5.62 10.50
CA SER A 65 -12.85 6.87 9.89
C SER A 65 -12.41 6.64 8.45
N TYR A 66 -12.99 7.40 7.54
CA TYR A 66 -12.69 7.32 6.12
C TYR A 66 -12.42 8.70 5.51
N ARG A 67 -11.71 8.72 4.38
CA ARG A 67 -11.50 9.92 3.57
C ARG A 67 -11.70 9.58 2.10
N SER A 68 -12.53 10.36 1.42
CA SER A 68 -12.74 10.27 -0.02
C SER A 68 -11.84 11.26 -0.76
N VAL A 69 -11.24 10.82 -1.86
CA VAL A 69 -10.43 11.64 -2.76
C VAL A 69 -10.84 11.40 -4.19
N GLU A 70 -10.94 12.48 -4.96
CA GLU A 70 -11.33 12.41 -6.37
C GLU A 70 -10.12 12.51 -7.29
N THR A 71 -9.02 13.07 -6.79
CA THR A 71 -7.76 13.17 -7.53
C THR A 71 -6.87 11.95 -7.25
N PRO A 72 -6.16 11.44 -8.27
CA PRO A 72 -5.28 10.28 -8.13
C PRO A 72 -4.00 10.59 -7.32
N ALA A 73 -3.86 11.81 -6.80
CA ALA A 73 -2.79 12.16 -5.88
C ALA A 73 -3.12 11.60 -4.49
N CYS A 74 -2.35 10.61 -4.03
CA CYS A 74 -2.50 10.07 -2.69
C CYS A 74 -2.33 11.20 -1.65
N PRO A 75 -3.34 11.47 -0.80
CA PRO A 75 -3.29 12.56 0.16
C PRO A 75 -2.29 12.28 1.28
N GLY A 76 -1.15 12.99 1.24
CA GLY A 76 -0.21 13.16 2.36
C GLY A 76 0.42 11.86 2.90
N PRO A 77 1.31 11.98 3.91
CA PRO A 77 1.94 10.84 4.59
C PRO A 77 1.04 10.22 5.68
N ASP A 78 -0.27 10.49 5.65
CA ASP A 78 -1.22 9.90 6.60
C ASP A 78 -1.17 8.38 6.45
N ARG A 79 -0.99 7.65 7.55
CA ARG A 79 -1.05 6.19 7.53
C ARG A 79 -2.49 5.77 7.29
N TYR A 80 -2.72 4.91 6.30
CA TYR A 80 -4.01 4.26 6.06
C TYR A 80 -3.87 2.76 6.28
N ASP A 81 -4.89 2.12 6.85
CA ASP A 81 -4.95 0.67 6.98
C ASP A 81 -5.41 0.05 5.65
N VAL A 82 -6.38 0.69 5.00
CA VAL A 82 -7.02 0.20 3.78
C VAL A 82 -7.18 1.32 2.75
N VAL A 83 -6.92 1.00 1.49
CA VAL A 83 -7.09 1.89 0.34
C VAL A 83 -7.96 1.20 -0.70
N LEU A 84 -9.02 1.88 -1.13
CA LEU A 84 -10.03 1.39 -2.05
C LEU A 84 -10.05 2.29 -3.28
N ALA A 85 -9.67 1.76 -4.44
CA ALA A 85 -9.70 2.47 -5.72
C ALA A 85 -10.88 1.97 -6.57
N LEU A 86 -11.94 2.78 -6.60
CA LEU A 86 -13.23 2.50 -7.23
C LEU A 86 -13.52 3.58 -8.30
N SER A 87 -12.62 3.72 -9.27
CA SER A 87 -12.85 4.53 -10.46
C SER A 87 -13.21 3.65 -11.66
N ASP A 88 -13.82 4.26 -12.68
CA ASP A 88 -14.01 3.63 -13.99
C ASP A 88 -12.71 3.62 -14.83
N ASP A 89 -11.66 4.33 -14.40
CA ASP A 89 -10.34 4.31 -15.00
C ASP A 89 -9.40 3.33 -14.28
N ASP A 90 -9.12 2.20 -14.93
CA ASP A 90 -8.24 1.14 -14.42
C ASP A 90 -6.79 1.63 -14.20
N SER A 91 -6.31 2.54 -15.05
CA SER A 91 -4.95 3.06 -14.94
C SER A 91 -4.80 3.97 -13.72
N ALA A 92 -5.83 4.78 -13.44
CA ALA A 92 -5.89 5.61 -12.24
C ALA A 92 -6.00 4.75 -10.98
N ASN A 93 -6.82 3.69 -11.00
CA ASN A 93 -6.95 2.77 -9.87
C ASN A 93 -5.63 2.08 -9.54
N LEU A 94 -4.95 1.56 -10.57
CA LEU A 94 -3.64 0.94 -10.42
C LEU A 94 -2.62 1.92 -9.83
N LEU A 95 -2.51 3.10 -10.44
CA LEU A 95 -1.55 4.12 -10.01
C LEU A 95 -1.80 4.55 -8.56
N PHE A 96 -3.07 4.73 -8.19
CA PHE A 96 -3.46 5.12 -6.84
C PHE A 96 -3.06 4.07 -5.80
N CYS A 97 -3.36 2.80 -6.05
CA CYS A 97 -2.99 1.73 -5.12
C CYS A 97 -1.48 1.52 -5.02
N VAL A 98 -0.75 1.63 -6.14
CA VAL A 98 0.72 1.56 -6.14
C VAL A 98 1.31 2.73 -5.36
N ALA A 99 0.84 3.95 -5.61
CA ALA A 99 1.27 5.13 -4.86
C ALA A 99 1.00 5.00 -3.37
N ALA A 100 -0.19 4.53 -2.99
CA ALA A 100 -0.55 4.30 -1.61
C ALA A 100 0.35 3.25 -0.94
N ARG A 101 0.65 2.13 -1.60
CA ARG A 101 1.56 1.10 -1.09
C ARG A 101 2.99 1.61 -0.90
N HIS A 102 3.46 2.47 -1.80
CA HIS A 102 4.76 3.12 -1.66
C HIS A 102 4.79 4.14 -0.51
N ALA A 103 3.69 4.88 -0.30
CA ALA A 103 3.59 5.87 0.77
C ALA A 103 3.40 5.24 2.16
N CYS A 104 2.62 4.16 2.23
CA CYS A 104 2.24 3.49 3.47
C CYS A 104 2.66 2.02 3.44
N GLN A 105 3.76 1.67 4.12
CA GLN A 105 4.15 0.27 4.27
C GLN A 105 3.10 -0.50 5.07
N GLY A 106 2.60 -1.60 4.50
CA GLY A 106 1.61 -2.48 5.14
C GLY A 106 0.15 -2.15 4.85
N VAL A 107 -0.14 -1.11 4.07
CA VAL A 107 -1.51 -0.79 3.66
C VAL A 107 -2.10 -1.90 2.80
N ARG A 108 -3.38 -2.23 3.05
CA ARG A 108 -4.15 -3.15 2.20
C ARG A 108 -4.78 -2.37 1.05
N THR A 109 -4.62 -2.85 -0.17
CA THR A 109 -5.12 -2.18 -1.37
C THR A 109 -6.18 -3.03 -2.07
N CYS A 110 -7.34 -2.45 -2.31
CA CYS A 110 -8.39 -3.02 -3.15
C CYS A 110 -8.60 -2.11 -4.37
N ALA A 111 -8.68 -2.67 -5.56
CA ALA A 111 -8.87 -1.90 -6.79
C ALA A 111 -9.92 -2.53 -7.70
N ARG A 112 -10.77 -1.68 -8.27
CA ARG A 112 -11.69 -2.05 -9.34
C ARG A 112 -10.92 -2.17 -10.65
N CYS A 113 -11.09 -3.31 -11.31
CA CYS A 113 -10.54 -3.63 -12.62
C CYS A 113 -11.71 -3.88 -13.57
N ASN A 114 -11.98 -2.89 -14.40
CA ASN A 114 -13.07 -2.84 -15.36
C ASN A 114 -12.74 -3.63 -16.63
N GLN A 115 -11.49 -3.55 -17.10
CA GLN A 115 -11.04 -4.22 -18.31
C GLN A 115 -10.06 -5.36 -17.98
N VAL A 116 -10.39 -6.56 -18.47
CA VAL A 116 -9.61 -7.78 -18.24
C VAL A 116 -8.14 -7.65 -18.66
N ILE A 117 -7.82 -6.77 -19.61
CA ILE A 117 -6.44 -6.53 -20.07
C ILE A 117 -5.52 -6.03 -18.95
N TYR A 118 -6.06 -5.31 -17.97
CA TYR A 118 -5.28 -4.77 -16.85
C TYR A 118 -5.10 -5.77 -15.71
N LEU A 119 -5.84 -6.89 -15.71
CA LEU A 119 -5.82 -7.89 -14.64
C LEU A 119 -4.40 -8.43 -14.38
N ALA A 120 -3.63 -8.68 -15.44
CA ALA A 120 -2.25 -9.14 -15.32
C ALA A 120 -1.37 -8.09 -14.62
N VAL A 121 -1.55 -6.81 -14.95
CA VAL A 121 -0.78 -5.70 -14.38
C VAL A 121 -1.16 -5.46 -12.92
N PHE A 122 -2.45 -5.54 -12.57
CA PHE A 122 -2.92 -5.44 -11.19
C PHE A 122 -2.33 -6.55 -10.31
N ARG A 123 -2.26 -7.78 -10.83
CA ARG A 123 -1.61 -8.90 -10.13
C ARG A 123 -0.11 -8.68 -9.95
N GLN A 124 0.58 -8.18 -10.98
CA GLN A 124 2.01 -7.84 -10.90
C GLN A 124 2.29 -6.72 -9.89
N ALA A 125 1.37 -5.76 -9.75
CA ALA A 125 1.43 -4.69 -8.77
C ALA A 125 1.09 -5.12 -7.34
N ALA A 126 0.82 -6.42 -7.12
CA ALA A 126 0.51 -7.01 -5.82
C ALA A 126 -0.66 -6.31 -5.10
N ILE A 127 -1.71 -5.99 -5.85
CA ILE A 127 -2.98 -5.52 -5.28
C ILE A 127 -3.62 -6.66 -4.47
N ASP A 128 -3.92 -6.44 -3.19
CA ASP A 128 -4.46 -7.46 -2.28
C ASP A 128 -5.82 -8.01 -2.75
N GLN A 129 -6.73 -7.13 -3.19
CA GLN A 129 -8.04 -7.51 -3.71
C GLN A 129 -8.32 -6.82 -5.03
N ILE A 130 -8.69 -7.60 -6.04
CA ILE A 130 -9.10 -7.08 -7.34
C ILE A 130 -10.61 -7.31 -7.48
N LEU A 131 -11.36 -6.25 -7.73
CA LEU A 131 -12.79 -6.31 -7.98
C LEU A 131 -13.00 -6.28 -9.50
N SER A 132 -13.52 -7.36 -10.07
CA SER A 132 -13.83 -7.43 -11.50
C SER A 132 -15.34 -7.53 -11.69
N GLY A 133 -15.88 -6.69 -12.58
CA GLY A 133 -17.32 -6.64 -12.84
C GLY A 133 -18.11 -5.85 -11.80
N PRO A 134 -19.42 -6.14 -11.62
CA PRO A 134 -20.26 -5.41 -10.68
C PRO A 134 -19.78 -5.59 -9.24
N VAL A 135 -19.65 -4.47 -8.52
CA VAL A 135 -19.16 -4.45 -7.14
C VAL A 135 -20.30 -4.77 -6.18
N ASP A 136 -20.16 -5.85 -5.41
CA ASP A 136 -21.00 -6.15 -4.27
C ASP A 136 -20.48 -5.38 -3.03
N VAL A 137 -21.24 -4.38 -2.60
CA VAL A 137 -20.87 -3.52 -1.46
C VAL A 137 -20.78 -4.32 -0.16
N ASP A 138 -21.68 -5.27 0.08
CA ASP A 138 -21.67 -6.06 1.32
C ASP A 138 -20.42 -6.95 1.38
N ALA A 139 -20.03 -7.55 0.25
CA ALA A 139 -18.79 -8.31 0.16
C ALA A 139 -17.55 -7.42 0.35
N LEU A 140 -17.57 -6.22 -0.21
CA LEU A 140 -16.48 -5.26 -0.05
C LEU A 140 -16.34 -4.80 1.40
N VAL A 141 -17.44 -4.46 2.07
CA VAL A 141 -17.49 -4.08 3.49
C VAL A 141 -16.94 -5.20 4.37
N ARG A 142 -17.36 -6.46 4.14
CA ARG A 142 -16.79 -7.63 4.86
C ARG A 142 -15.29 -7.75 4.68
N THR A 143 -14.79 -7.46 3.48
CA THR A 143 -13.35 -7.52 3.18
C THR A 143 -12.59 -6.43 3.92
N VAL A 144 -13.14 -5.20 3.94
CA VAL A 144 -12.56 -4.08 4.71
C VAL A 144 -12.51 -4.42 6.20
N HIS A 145 -13.60 -4.96 6.76
CA HIS A 145 -13.65 -5.40 8.16
C HIS A 145 -12.61 -6.48 8.49
N ALA A 146 -12.33 -7.40 7.57
CA ALA A 146 -11.31 -8.43 7.78
C ALA A 146 -9.87 -7.87 7.79
N TRP A 147 -9.66 -6.64 7.32
CA TRP A 147 -8.35 -5.99 7.24
C TRP A 147 -8.09 -4.97 8.34
N LEU A 148 -9.14 -4.50 9.01
CA LEU A 148 -9.09 -3.53 10.11
C LEU A 148 -8.97 -4.21 11.48
#